data_AF-A0A7C8CT39-F1
#
_entry.id   AF-A0A7C8CT39-F1
#
_cell.length_a   1.000
_cell.length_b   1.000
_cell.length_c   1.000
_cell.angle_alpha   90.00
_cell.angle_beta   90.00
_cell.angle_gamma   90.00
#
_symmetry.space_group_name_H-M   'P 1'
#
loop_
_entity.id
_entity.type
_entity.pdbx_description
1 polymer ?
#
loop_
_entity_poly.entity_id
_entity_poly.type
_entity_poly.pdbx_seq_one_letter_code
_entity_poly.pdbx_strand_id
1 'polypeptide(L)'
;MPRARTRRRARGGTCAHSSVLGPARQAWICRRRTVPELRLWRSIRCLRKVPQRSAKLPPRHPTPANSDTSTMPPDSDPTRVVLVGATGRMGGTAAGWIEAAEDLVLVARPGSGDDLARSLSRSEAQVGLDLTVAGLGAAHGQAMLAAGIRPVIGTSGVTPKEIEDLDRRAREAGLGGLVVPNFSLGIWLLQRASVEAAACFAHSEIMEMHSPHKQDSPSGTALDTARRMEAVGPKVPIHSLRLAGLHSDQEVIFGGPGEILRISHRVSSPECFEAGLLCSLRYAVGALGVGSGLDLAMESSGRAPGSGLASHDLGPNIS
;
A
#
# COMPACT_ATOMS: atom_id res chain seq x y z
N MET A 1 -19.10 -52.81 31.14
CA MET A 1 -20.41 -53.32 30.69
C MET A 1 -20.94 -52.39 29.60
N PRO A 2 -20.80 -52.78 28.32
CA PRO A 2 -21.98 -52.91 27.47
C PRO A 2 -21.99 -54.23 26.67
N ARG A 3 -23.21 -54.60 26.23
CA ARG A 3 -23.60 -55.88 25.62
C ARG A 3 -23.34 -55.96 24.11
N ALA A 4 -23.26 -57.21 23.66
CA ALA A 4 -22.92 -57.75 22.36
C ALA A 4 -23.89 -57.48 21.18
N ARG A 5 -23.37 -57.63 19.94
CA ARG A 5 -24.03 -58.18 18.72
C ARG A 5 -22.93 -58.40 17.64
N THR A 6 -22.50 -59.62 17.28
CA THR A 6 -23.04 -60.70 16.40
C THR A 6 -22.42 -60.77 14.99
N ARG A 7 -21.78 -61.93 14.73
CA ARG A 7 -21.62 -62.75 13.48
C ARG A 7 -20.56 -62.29 12.43
N ARG A 8 -19.44 -63.02 12.23
CA ARG A 8 -19.16 -64.25 11.40
C ARG A 8 -19.39 -64.02 9.89
N ARG A 9 -18.55 -64.36 8.89
CA ARG A 9 -17.42 -65.33 8.62
C ARG A 9 -16.71 -64.80 7.34
N ALA A 10 -15.44 -65.07 7.00
CA ALA A 10 -14.82 -66.32 6.48
C ALA A 10 -13.28 -66.12 6.37
N ARG A 11 -12.38 -67.01 6.85
CA ARG A 11 -11.70 -68.16 6.17
C ARG A 11 -11.26 -67.87 4.72
N GLY A 12 -10.03 -68.05 4.25
CA GLY A 12 -8.74 -68.57 4.77
C GLY A 12 -7.70 -68.49 3.62
N GLY A 13 -6.41 -68.25 3.90
CA GLY A 13 -5.24 -69.12 3.58
C GLY A 13 -4.87 -69.23 2.09
N THR A 14 -3.62 -69.22 1.60
CA THR A 14 -2.25 -69.31 2.15
C THR A 14 -1.25 -69.02 1.00
N CYS A 15 0.01 -68.72 1.39
CA CYS A 15 1.18 -68.34 0.57
C CYS A 15 1.80 -69.42 -0.34
N ALA A 16 2.56 -68.98 -1.38
CA ALA A 16 3.91 -69.43 -1.81
C ALA A 16 4.37 -68.57 -3.02
N HIS A 17 5.36 -67.67 -2.91
CA HIS A 17 6.84 -67.78 -3.02
C HIS A 17 7.48 -67.86 -4.42
N SER A 18 8.47 -66.97 -4.63
CA SER A 18 9.55 -66.91 -5.65
C SER A 18 9.18 -66.47 -7.08
N SER A 19 10.02 -65.83 -7.91
CA SER A 19 11.23 -65.02 -7.78
C SER A 19 11.58 -64.50 -9.22
N VAL A 20 12.12 -63.28 -9.32
CA VAL A 20 13.01 -62.69 -10.37
C VAL A 20 12.63 -62.79 -11.87
N LEU A 21 12.54 -61.63 -12.57
CA LEU A 21 13.30 -61.25 -13.80
C LEU A 21 12.69 -60.03 -14.56
N GLY A 22 13.49 -58.94 -14.69
CA GLY A 22 13.79 -58.20 -15.94
C GLY A 22 12.71 -57.38 -16.70
N PRO A 23 13.06 -56.21 -17.29
CA PRO A 23 12.09 -55.30 -17.91
C PRO A 23 11.83 -55.63 -19.40
N ALA A 24 10.56 -55.75 -19.78
CA ALA A 24 10.15 -55.89 -21.18
C ALA A 24 9.85 -54.52 -21.81
N ARG A 25 10.64 -54.18 -22.82
CA ARG A 25 10.42 -53.08 -23.77
C ARG A 25 9.05 -53.24 -24.44
N GLN A 26 8.24 -52.19 -24.45
CA GLN A 26 7.14 -52.05 -25.40
C GLN A 26 7.32 -50.80 -26.25
N ALA A 27 7.63 -51.07 -27.52
CA ALA A 27 7.68 -50.10 -28.60
C ALA A 27 6.28 -49.53 -28.85
N TRP A 28 6.16 -48.20 -28.82
CA TRP A 28 4.96 -47.52 -29.28
C TRP A 28 5.00 -47.39 -30.81
N ILE A 29 4.01 -48.04 -31.45
CA ILE A 29 3.73 -47.96 -32.87
C ILE A 29 3.31 -46.53 -33.22
N CYS A 30 4.15 -45.84 -33.98
CA CYS A 30 3.89 -44.52 -34.55
C CYS A 30 2.92 -44.67 -35.73
N ARG A 31 1.62 -44.45 -35.51
CA ARG A 31 0.67 -44.26 -36.62
C ARG A 31 0.79 -42.85 -37.16
N ARG A 32 1.35 -42.72 -38.36
CA ARG A 32 1.32 -41.50 -39.17
C ARG A 32 -0.14 -41.09 -39.39
N ARG A 33 -0.54 -39.95 -38.82
CA ARG A 33 -1.65 -39.14 -39.35
C ARG A 33 -1.04 -38.01 -40.16
N THR A 34 -1.41 -37.97 -41.42
CA THR A 34 -1.10 -36.92 -42.38
C THR A 34 -1.70 -35.59 -41.92
N VAL A 35 -0.87 -34.56 -41.96
CA VAL A 35 -1.21 -33.15 -41.70
C VAL A 35 -1.76 -32.55 -43.00
N PRO A 36 -2.84 -31.76 -42.97
CA PRO A 36 -3.08 -30.75 -43.99
C PRO A 36 -2.61 -29.39 -43.48
N GLU A 37 -1.61 -28.83 -44.17
CA GLU A 37 -1.16 -27.44 -44.01
C GLU A 37 -2.24 -26.43 -44.46
N LEU A 38 -2.37 -25.39 -43.65
CA LEU A 38 -2.49 -23.97 -43.99
C LEU A 38 -3.46 -23.56 -45.11
N ARG A 39 -4.56 -22.89 -44.72
CA ARG A 39 -5.10 -21.71 -45.41
C ARG A 39 -6.02 -20.88 -44.49
N LEU A 40 -5.80 -19.57 -44.51
CA LEU A 40 -6.65 -18.47 -44.01
C LEU A 40 -6.78 -18.25 -42.49
N TRP A 41 -5.81 -17.52 -41.93
CA TRP A 41 -6.08 -16.54 -40.86
C TRP A 41 -6.31 -15.16 -41.50
N ARG A 42 -7.54 -14.91 -41.92
CA ARG A 42 -8.10 -13.56 -42.11
C ARG A 42 -9.55 -13.64 -41.66
N SER A 43 -9.81 -13.19 -40.43
CA SER A 43 -11.06 -12.57 -39.93
C SER A 43 -11.26 -12.87 -38.44
N ILE A 44 -10.65 -12.07 -37.56
CA ILE A 44 -11.24 -11.79 -36.24
C ILE A 44 -11.36 -10.27 -36.12
N ARG A 45 -12.44 -9.75 -36.68
CA ARG A 45 -12.98 -8.43 -36.37
C ARG A 45 -14.07 -8.67 -35.32
N CYS A 46 -13.70 -8.54 -34.04
CA CYS A 46 -14.67 -8.42 -32.95
C CYS A 46 -14.29 -7.20 -32.10
N LEU A 47 -14.39 -6.02 -32.72
CA LEU A 47 -14.54 -4.76 -32.01
C LEU A 47 -15.95 -4.72 -31.44
N ARG A 48 -16.11 -5.00 -30.14
CA ARG A 48 -17.28 -4.52 -29.41
C ARG A 48 -17.11 -3.01 -29.22
N LYS A 49 -17.95 -2.24 -29.93
CA LYS A 49 -18.11 -0.80 -29.75
C LYS A 49 -18.58 -0.52 -28.31
N VAL A 50 -17.70 0.03 -27.49
CA VAL A 50 -18.10 0.76 -26.27
C VAL A 50 -18.71 2.09 -26.74
N PRO A 51 -19.94 2.46 -26.35
CA PRO A 51 -20.50 3.75 -26.73
C PRO A 51 -19.74 4.87 -26.01
N GLN A 52 -19.06 5.73 -26.78
CA GLN A 52 -18.48 6.97 -26.25
C GLN A 52 -19.62 7.94 -25.92
N ARG A 53 -20.02 7.98 -24.65
CA ARG A 53 -20.68 9.17 -24.09
C ARG A 53 -19.58 10.18 -23.77
N SER A 54 -19.61 11.31 -24.47
CA SER A 54 -18.81 12.50 -24.18
C SER A 54 -19.21 13.09 -22.83
N ALA A 55 -18.66 12.56 -21.75
CA ALA A 55 -18.63 13.27 -20.48
C ALA A 55 -17.64 14.43 -20.62
N LYS A 56 -18.15 15.66 -20.67
CA LYS A 56 -17.34 16.87 -20.53
C LYS A 56 -16.51 16.75 -19.25
N LEU A 57 -15.18 16.84 -19.36
CA LEU A 57 -14.31 16.98 -18.20
C LEU A 57 -14.74 18.21 -17.37
N PRO A 58 -14.73 18.13 -16.02
CA PRO A 58 -14.82 19.33 -15.20
C PRO A 58 -13.64 20.28 -15.50
N PRO A 59 -13.81 21.60 -15.32
CA PRO A 59 -12.77 22.58 -15.64
C PRO A 59 -11.51 22.30 -14.84
N ARG A 60 -10.36 22.33 -15.52
CA ARG A 60 -9.04 22.18 -14.91
C ARG A 60 -8.85 23.27 -13.85
N HIS A 61 -8.50 22.89 -12.64
CA HIS A 61 -7.98 23.83 -11.65
C HIS A 61 -6.72 24.50 -12.23
N PRO A 62 -6.50 25.81 -11.97
CA PRO A 62 -5.30 26.48 -12.44
C PRO A 62 -4.07 25.82 -11.80
N THR A 63 -3.22 25.26 -12.64
CA THR A 63 -1.87 24.83 -12.27
C THR A 63 -1.09 26.06 -11.83
N PRO A 64 -0.49 26.09 -10.62
CA PRO A 64 0.49 27.14 -10.33
C PRO A 64 1.66 27.00 -11.31
N ALA A 65 2.10 28.13 -11.84
CA ALA A 65 3.20 28.22 -12.77
C ALA A 65 4.48 27.57 -12.18
N ASN A 66 5.24 26.91 -13.05
CA ASN A 66 6.55 26.33 -12.74
C ASN A 66 7.41 27.30 -11.92
N SER A 67 7.73 26.90 -10.69
CA SER A 67 8.93 27.34 -9.98
C SER A 67 9.80 26.12 -9.76
N ASP A 68 11.06 26.25 -10.16
CA ASP A 68 12.10 25.23 -10.14
C ASP A 68 12.25 24.49 -8.80
N THR A 69 12.81 23.30 -8.91
CA THR A 69 13.23 22.37 -7.85
C THR A 69 13.52 22.97 -6.47
N SER A 70 12.83 22.45 -5.46
CA SER A 70 13.38 22.05 -4.15
C SER A 70 14.45 22.99 -3.55
N THR A 71 14.01 24.10 -2.98
CA THR A 71 14.54 24.69 -1.74
C THR A 71 13.56 25.77 -1.30
N MET A 72 13.06 25.68 -0.06
CA MET A 72 12.48 26.86 0.59
C MET A 72 13.54 27.96 0.60
N PRO A 73 13.17 29.25 0.41
CA PRO A 73 14.13 30.33 0.51
C PRO A 73 14.81 30.28 1.88
N PRO A 74 16.13 30.50 1.98
CA PRO A 74 16.93 30.32 3.20
C PRO A 74 16.55 31.24 4.38
N ASP A 75 15.52 32.07 4.23
CA ASP A 75 15.01 33.03 5.22
C ASP A 75 13.60 32.71 5.76
N SER A 76 13.01 31.55 5.43
CA SER A 76 11.72 31.17 6.02
C SER A 76 11.92 30.49 7.38
N ASP A 77 11.21 30.98 8.41
CA ASP A 77 11.17 30.34 9.73
C ASP A 77 10.86 28.82 9.63
N PRO A 78 11.54 27.96 10.41
CA PRO A 78 11.30 26.53 10.40
C PRO A 78 9.86 26.20 10.78
N THR A 79 9.30 25.17 10.16
CA THR A 79 7.92 24.77 10.40
C THR A 79 7.78 24.22 11.81
N ARG A 80 6.90 24.82 12.62
CA ARG A 80 6.65 24.42 14.00
C ARG A 80 5.73 23.20 14.04
N VAL A 81 6.22 22.11 14.64
CA VAL A 81 5.53 20.82 14.73
C VAL A 81 5.13 20.53 16.17
N VAL A 82 3.89 20.07 16.38
CA VAL A 82 3.47 19.41 17.62
C VAL A 82 3.40 17.90 17.41
N LEU A 83 3.93 17.12 18.33
CA LEU A 83 3.89 15.65 18.27
C LEU A 83 3.03 15.08 19.40
N VAL A 84 1.87 14.54 19.03
CA VAL A 84 1.01 13.78 19.94
C VAL A 84 1.46 12.32 19.93
N GLY A 85 1.73 11.76 21.12
CA GLY A 85 2.25 10.39 21.26
C GLY A 85 3.77 10.27 21.25
N ALA A 86 4.49 11.34 21.58
CA ALA A 86 5.96 11.39 21.58
C ALA A 86 6.64 10.34 22.48
N THR A 87 5.97 9.86 23.54
CA THR A 87 6.52 8.85 24.48
C THR A 87 6.38 7.41 23.96
N GLY A 88 5.62 7.19 22.88
CA GLY A 88 5.51 5.88 22.26
C GLY A 88 6.78 5.50 21.49
N ARG A 89 6.95 4.21 21.18
CA ARG A 89 8.11 3.72 20.40
C ARG A 89 8.31 4.49 19.09
N MET A 90 7.25 4.61 18.30
CA MET A 90 7.29 5.35 17.03
C MET A 90 7.41 6.87 17.26
N GLY A 91 6.73 7.40 18.28
CA GLY A 91 6.81 8.83 18.62
C GLY A 91 8.22 9.28 19.00
N GLY A 92 8.94 8.50 19.80
CA GLY A 92 10.31 8.84 20.20
C GLY A 92 11.27 8.89 19.01
N THR A 93 11.18 7.90 18.11
CA THR A 93 11.98 7.90 16.87
C THR A 93 11.60 9.07 15.95
N ALA A 94 10.31 9.33 15.77
CA ALA A 94 9.83 10.44 14.95
C ALA A 94 10.26 11.80 15.51
N ALA A 95 10.29 11.96 16.83
CA ALA A 95 10.80 13.19 17.46
C ALA A 95 12.26 13.44 17.06
N GLY A 96 13.10 12.40 17.09
CA GLY A 96 14.50 12.51 16.66
C GLY A 96 14.65 12.90 15.19
N TRP A 97 13.82 12.35 14.29
CA TRP A 97 13.83 12.74 12.87
C TRP A 97 13.39 14.19 12.65
N ILE A 98 12.39 14.66 13.40
CA ILE A 98 11.93 16.05 13.32
C ILE A 98 13.01 17.00 13.85
N GLU A 99 13.68 16.65 14.95
CA GLU A 99 14.77 17.46 15.53
C GLU A 99 16.04 17.49 14.65
N ALA A 100 16.27 16.45 13.86
CA ALA A 100 17.39 16.38 12.92
C ALA A 100 17.13 17.13 11.60
N ALA A 101 15.86 17.46 11.29
CA ALA A 101 15.50 18.18 10.07
C ALA A 101 15.73 19.68 10.23
N GLU A 102 16.45 20.30 9.29
CA GLU A 102 16.81 21.73 9.35
C GLU A 102 15.60 22.67 9.21
N ASP A 103 14.56 22.22 8.52
CA ASP A 103 13.37 23.01 8.17
C ASP A 103 12.18 22.80 9.12
N LEU A 104 12.33 21.95 10.15
CA LEU A 104 11.29 21.63 11.12
C LEU A 104 11.79 21.92 12.54
N VAL A 105 10.87 22.29 13.43
CA VAL A 105 11.17 22.43 14.86
C VAL A 105 10.03 21.87 15.68
N LEU A 106 10.36 21.01 16.65
CA LEU A 106 9.37 20.41 17.53
C LEU A 106 9.09 21.33 18.72
N VAL A 107 7.88 21.90 18.77
CA VAL A 107 7.51 22.96 19.74
C VAL A 107 6.67 22.45 20.91
N ALA A 108 6.01 21.29 20.75
CA ALA A 108 5.20 20.70 21.80
C ALA A 108 5.11 19.17 21.67
N ARG A 109 4.96 18.50 22.81
CA ARG A 109 4.89 17.03 22.94
C ARG A 109 3.80 16.60 23.94
N PRO A 110 2.51 16.90 23.71
CA PRO A 110 1.46 16.53 24.64
C PRO A 110 1.41 15.01 24.87
N GLY A 111 1.36 14.63 26.13
CA GLY A 111 1.20 13.25 26.61
C GLY A 111 -0.26 12.91 26.89
N SER A 112 -0.51 11.65 27.27
CA SER A 112 -1.86 11.13 27.53
C SER A 112 -2.55 11.73 28.77
N GLY A 113 -1.80 12.37 29.66
CA GLY A 113 -2.34 13.05 30.84
C GLY A 113 -2.68 14.53 30.61
N ASP A 114 -2.35 15.07 29.44
CA ASP A 114 -2.50 16.50 29.16
C ASP A 114 -3.87 16.82 28.56
N ASP A 115 -4.34 18.04 28.81
CA ASP A 115 -5.43 18.63 28.05
C ASP A 115 -4.91 18.96 26.64
N LEU A 116 -5.24 18.09 25.68
CA LEU A 116 -4.75 18.21 24.31
C LEU A 116 -5.16 19.56 23.69
N ALA A 117 -6.41 19.98 23.84
CA ALA A 117 -6.90 21.24 23.25
C ALA A 117 -6.15 22.46 23.79
N ARG A 118 -5.88 22.47 25.10
CA ARG A 118 -5.05 23.51 25.73
C ARG A 118 -3.60 23.47 25.28
N SER A 119 -3.04 22.28 25.12
CA SER A 119 -1.65 22.11 24.67
C SER A 119 -1.48 22.59 23.23
N LEU A 120 -2.43 22.24 22.35
CA LEU A 120 -2.44 22.67 20.95
C LEU A 120 -2.54 24.19 20.84
N SER A 121 -3.49 24.82 21.54
CA SER A 121 -3.70 26.28 21.46
C SER A 121 -2.50 27.12 21.96
N ARG A 122 -1.66 26.57 22.84
CA ARG A 122 -0.45 27.22 23.35
C ARG A 122 0.83 26.90 22.57
N SER A 123 0.78 25.92 21.67
CA SER A 123 1.98 25.40 21.01
C SER A 123 2.52 26.29 19.90
N GLU A 124 1.69 27.19 19.36
CA GLU A 124 1.97 27.94 18.14
C GLU A 124 2.32 27.06 16.92
N ALA A 125 2.07 25.74 16.99
CA ALA A 125 2.40 24.81 15.92
C ALA A 125 1.63 25.11 14.63
N GLN A 126 2.25 24.82 13.50
CA GLN A 126 1.64 24.93 12.17
C GLN A 126 1.12 23.58 11.69
N VAL A 127 1.81 22.49 12.07
CA VAL A 127 1.51 21.10 11.69
C VAL A 127 1.53 20.23 12.96
N GLY A 128 0.61 19.27 13.03
CA GLY A 128 0.54 18.31 14.13
C GLY A 128 0.71 16.88 13.64
N LEU A 129 1.63 16.15 14.23
CA LEU A 129 1.84 14.72 13.99
C LEU A 129 1.14 13.91 15.08
N ASP A 130 0.26 12.99 14.69
CA ASP A 130 -0.38 12.03 15.58
C ASP A 130 0.20 10.63 15.38
N LEU A 131 0.88 10.12 16.40
CA LEU A 131 1.43 8.76 16.49
C LEU A 131 0.99 8.10 17.80
N THR A 132 -0.33 8.03 17.98
CA THR A 132 -0.98 7.48 19.17
C THR A 132 -1.61 6.10 18.89
N VAL A 133 -2.50 5.66 19.78
CA VAL A 133 -3.18 4.35 19.67
C VAL A 133 -4.36 4.40 18.71
N ALA A 134 -4.63 3.26 18.07
CA ALA A 134 -5.71 3.13 17.10
C ALA A 134 -7.06 3.65 17.66
N GLY A 135 -7.80 4.36 16.81
CA GLY A 135 -9.11 4.93 17.15
C GLY A 135 -9.10 6.37 17.69
N LEU A 136 -7.95 6.92 18.08
CA LEU A 136 -7.87 8.33 18.53
C LEU A 136 -7.54 9.33 17.41
N GLY A 137 -6.99 8.87 16.28
CA GLY A 137 -6.47 9.73 15.23
C GLY A 137 -7.49 10.74 14.69
N ALA A 138 -8.74 10.32 14.47
CA ALA A 138 -9.80 11.22 13.99
C ALA A 138 -10.11 12.34 15.01
N ALA A 139 -10.20 12.00 16.29
CA ALA A 139 -10.46 12.96 17.36
C ALA A 139 -9.30 13.97 17.53
N HIS A 140 -8.05 13.48 17.47
CA HIS A 140 -6.88 14.35 17.50
C HIS A 140 -6.82 15.27 16.27
N GLY A 141 -7.11 14.74 15.08
CA GLY A 141 -7.20 15.53 13.85
C GLY A 141 -8.23 16.65 13.95
N GLN A 142 -9.41 16.36 14.50
CA GLN A 142 -10.44 17.39 14.73
C GLN A 142 -9.97 18.46 15.73
N ALA A 143 -9.26 18.08 16.79
CA ALA A 143 -8.70 19.01 17.77
C ALA A 143 -7.61 19.89 17.15
N MET A 144 -6.74 19.33 16.31
CA MET A 144 -5.71 20.07 15.58
C MET A 144 -6.35 21.11 14.64
N LEU A 145 -7.33 20.70 13.82
CA LEU A 145 -8.02 21.63 12.91
C LEU A 145 -8.72 22.76 13.67
N ALA A 146 -9.36 22.45 14.81
CA ALA A 146 -10.00 23.46 15.66
C ALA A 146 -8.99 24.47 16.25
N ALA A 147 -7.73 24.07 16.43
CA ALA A 147 -6.63 24.92 16.89
C ALA A 147 -5.88 25.64 15.74
N GLY A 148 -6.30 25.49 14.49
CA GLY A 148 -5.58 26.06 13.34
C GLY A 148 -4.37 25.25 12.87
N ILE A 149 -4.22 24.01 13.36
CA ILE A 149 -3.07 23.14 13.13
C ILE A 149 -3.42 22.10 12.06
N ARG A 150 -2.51 21.92 11.10
CA ARG A 150 -2.67 20.97 9.97
C ARG A 150 -2.36 19.55 10.44
N PRO A 151 -3.32 18.60 10.45
CA PRO A 151 -3.08 17.27 10.99
C PRO A 151 -2.35 16.36 9.99
N VAL A 152 -1.33 15.64 10.47
CA VAL A 152 -0.73 14.47 9.84
C VAL A 152 -0.95 13.29 10.78
N ILE A 153 -1.85 12.40 10.40
CA ILE A 153 -2.35 11.31 11.26
C ILE A 153 -1.69 10.01 10.82
N GLY A 154 -0.73 9.52 11.61
CA GLY A 154 -0.06 8.24 11.39
C GLY A 154 -0.77 7.05 12.03
N THR A 155 -1.66 7.32 13.00
CA THR A 155 -2.41 6.30 13.72
C THR A 155 -3.42 5.59 12.82
N SER A 156 -3.44 4.26 12.92
CA SER A 156 -4.36 3.42 12.15
C SER A 156 -5.80 3.49 12.66
N GLY A 157 -6.73 3.03 11.84
CA GLY A 157 -8.15 2.88 12.22
C GLY A 157 -9.02 4.11 11.95
N VAL A 158 -8.49 5.14 11.29
CA VAL A 158 -9.33 6.24 10.78
C VAL A 158 -10.16 5.73 9.60
N THR A 159 -11.48 5.79 9.75
CA THR A 159 -12.44 5.29 8.77
C THR A 159 -12.59 6.25 7.59
N PRO A 160 -13.05 5.78 6.40
CA PRO A 160 -13.29 6.66 5.25
C PRO A 160 -14.21 7.84 5.58
N LYS A 161 -15.25 7.61 6.38
CA LYS A 161 -16.19 8.65 6.82
C LYS A 161 -15.51 9.71 7.69
N GLU A 162 -14.63 9.30 8.60
CA GLU A 162 -13.86 10.24 9.42
C GLU A 162 -12.88 11.05 8.57
N ILE A 163 -12.28 10.46 7.54
CA ILE A 163 -11.41 11.18 6.60
C ILE A 163 -12.24 12.23 5.84
N GLU A 164 -13.43 11.88 5.35
CA GLU A 164 -14.35 12.83 4.69
C GLU A 164 -14.75 13.98 5.61
N ASP A 165 -15.07 13.68 6.87
CA ASP A 165 -15.43 14.69 7.88
C ASP A 165 -14.25 15.62 8.21
N LEU A 166 -13.02 15.09 8.28
CA LEU A 166 -11.79 15.86 8.45
C LEU A 166 -11.49 16.74 7.23
N ASP A 167 -11.64 16.20 6.01
CA ASP A 167 -11.43 16.96 4.76
C ASP A 167 -12.37 18.15 4.67
N ARG A 168 -13.66 17.94 4.93
CA ARG A 168 -14.65 19.03 4.96
C ARG A 168 -14.24 20.14 5.92
N ARG A 169 -13.92 19.78 7.16
CA ARG A 169 -13.52 20.75 8.21
C ARG A 169 -12.23 21.49 7.85
N ALA A 170 -11.25 20.79 7.30
CA ALA A 170 -9.99 21.40 6.88
C ALA A 170 -10.21 22.42 5.76
N ARG A 171 -11.07 22.10 4.77
CA ARG A 171 -11.44 23.04 3.71
C ARG A 171 -12.16 24.26 4.24
N GLU A 172 -13.11 24.09 5.16
CA GLU A 172 -13.82 25.19 5.83
C GLU A 172 -12.86 26.11 6.58
N ALA A 173 -11.80 25.55 7.19
CA ALA A 173 -10.78 26.30 7.90
C ALA A 173 -9.64 26.84 7.00
N GLY A 174 -9.63 26.51 5.71
CA GLY A 174 -8.51 26.85 4.81
C GLY A 174 -7.19 26.15 5.15
N LEU A 175 -7.26 24.95 5.74
CA LEU A 175 -6.11 24.16 6.19
C LEU A 175 -5.93 22.90 5.34
N GLY A 176 -4.70 22.37 5.39
CA GLY A 176 -4.33 21.08 4.81
C GLY A 176 -4.15 19.98 5.86
N GLY A 177 -4.01 18.74 5.42
CA GLY A 177 -3.64 17.61 6.26
C GLY A 177 -3.57 16.29 5.51
N LEU A 178 -3.13 15.24 6.20
CA LEU A 178 -3.03 13.89 5.67
C LEU A 178 -3.36 12.83 6.72
N VAL A 179 -3.96 11.73 6.27
CA VAL A 179 -4.06 10.48 7.02
C VAL A 179 -3.15 9.46 6.36
N VAL A 180 -2.07 9.07 7.03
CA VAL A 180 -1.01 8.22 6.49
C VAL A 180 -0.79 7.03 7.41
N PRO A 181 -1.57 5.95 7.27
CA PRO A 181 -1.48 4.78 8.16
C PRO A 181 -0.16 4.01 8.01
N ASN A 182 0.63 4.29 6.96
CA ASN A 182 1.93 3.71 6.73
C ASN A 182 2.83 4.71 6.00
N PHE A 183 3.91 5.16 6.65
CA PHE A 183 4.87 6.12 6.09
C PHE A 183 5.98 5.48 5.24
N SER A 184 5.95 4.15 5.01
CA SER A 184 7.00 3.49 4.23
C SER A 184 6.88 3.84 2.75
N LEU A 185 7.94 4.46 2.22
CA LEU A 185 8.08 4.69 0.78
C LEU A 185 8.08 3.38 -0.01
N GLY A 186 8.67 2.32 0.56
CA GLY A 186 8.74 1.02 -0.09
C GLY A 186 7.36 0.37 -0.24
N ILE A 187 6.49 0.48 0.77
CA ILE A 187 5.09 0.03 0.66
C ILE A 187 4.33 0.88 -0.36
N TRP A 188 4.51 2.20 -0.33
CA TRP A 188 3.87 3.09 -1.30
C TRP A 188 4.24 2.73 -2.75
N LEU A 189 5.53 2.50 -3.03
CA LEU A 189 6.00 2.06 -4.34
C LEU A 189 5.48 0.66 -4.70
N LEU A 190 5.52 -0.29 -3.76
CA LEU A 190 5.00 -1.64 -3.98
C LEU A 190 3.52 -1.58 -4.37
N GLN A 191 2.71 -0.79 -3.67
CA GLN A 191 1.29 -0.65 -3.96
C GLN A 191 1.06 -0.08 -5.36
N ARG A 192 1.77 0.99 -5.75
CA ARG A 192 1.67 1.58 -7.09
C ARG A 192 2.05 0.59 -8.19
N ALA A 193 3.20 -0.07 -8.06
CA ALA A 193 3.67 -1.06 -9.02
C ALA A 193 2.72 -2.28 -9.08
N SER A 194 2.12 -2.66 -7.94
CA SER A 194 1.16 -3.77 -7.89
C SER A 194 -0.16 -3.43 -8.58
N VAL A 195 -0.65 -2.18 -8.47
CA VAL A 195 -1.83 -1.72 -9.22
C VAL A 195 -1.56 -1.73 -10.72
N GLU A 196 -0.39 -1.23 -11.14
CA GLU A 196 0.02 -1.24 -12.54
C GLU A 196 0.13 -2.68 -13.09
N ALA A 197 0.78 -3.58 -12.35
CA ALA A 197 0.87 -5.00 -12.73
C ALA A 197 -0.50 -5.70 -12.73
N ALA A 198 -1.40 -5.38 -11.78
CA ALA A 198 -2.75 -5.98 -11.71
C ALA A 198 -3.61 -5.68 -12.95
N ALA A 199 -3.37 -4.57 -13.65
CA ALA A 199 -4.04 -4.27 -14.91
C ALA A 199 -3.57 -5.17 -16.07
N CYS A 200 -2.40 -5.80 -15.94
CA CYS A 200 -1.75 -6.59 -16.99
C CYS A 200 -1.86 -8.11 -16.77
N PHE A 201 -1.98 -8.57 -15.52
CA PHE A 201 -1.99 -9.99 -15.15
C PHE A 201 -3.38 -10.49 -14.73
N ALA A 202 -3.77 -11.69 -15.21
CA ALA A 202 -5.05 -12.31 -14.85
C ALA A 202 -5.06 -12.98 -13.47
N HIS A 203 -3.88 -13.30 -12.93
CA HIS A 203 -3.71 -13.98 -11.65
C HIS A 203 -2.75 -13.21 -10.76
N SER A 204 -3.17 -12.93 -9.53
CA SER A 204 -2.32 -12.32 -8.52
C SER A 204 -2.69 -12.80 -7.13
N GLU A 205 -1.70 -12.84 -6.23
CA GLU A 205 -1.86 -13.20 -4.83
C GLU A 205 -0.96 -12.31 -3.96
N ILE A 206 -1.39 -12.04 -2.73
CA ILE A 206 -0.59 -11.30 -1.73
C ILE A 206 -0.17 -12.28 -0.64
N MET A 207 1.11 -12.22 -0.27
CA MET A 207 1.65 -12.88 0.90
C MET A 207 2.16 -11.80 1.86
N GLU A 208 1.60 -11.73 3.06
CA GLU A 208 2.07 -10.83 4.12
C GLU A 208 2.66 -11.66 5.26
N MET A 209 3.77 -11.20 5.81
CA MET A 209 4.41 -11.87 6.93
C MET A 209 4.80 -10.89 8.03
N HIS A 210 4.44 -11.23 9.26
CA HIS A 210 4.68 -10.41 10.44
C HIS A 210 5.11 -11.24 11.65
N SER A 211 5.62 -10.57 12.68
CA SER A 211 5.86 -11.21 13.98
C SER A 211 4.58 -11.83 14.55
N PRO A 212 4.67 -12.84 15.44
CA PRO A 212 3.51 -13.45 16.10
C PRO A 212 2.70 -12.49 16.99
N HIS A 213 3.27 -11.33 17.35
CA HIS A 213 2.62 -10.35 18.21
C HIS A 213 1.61 -9.47 17.47
N LYS A 214 1.58 -9.51 16.14
CA LYS A 214 0.62 -8.73 15.35
C LYS A 214 -0.75 -9.40 15.39
N GLN A 215 -1.72 -8.71 16.01
CA GLN A 215 -3.05 -9.25 16.29
C GLN A 215 -3.98 -9.27 15.08
N ASP A 216 -3.86 -8.30 14.18
CA ASP A 216 -4.63 -8.23 12.94
C ASP A 216 -4.10 -9.21 11.90
N SER A 217 -5.02 -9.91 11.21
CA SER A 217 -4.71 -10.84 10.12
C SER A 217 -5.90 -10.94 9.16
N PRO A 218 -5.75 -10.59 7.86
CA PRO A 218 -4.57 -10.00 7.24
C PRO A 218 -4.24 -8.59 7.77
N SER A 219 -3.01 -8.14 7.55
CA SER A 219 -2.61 -6.77 7.92
C SER A 219 -3.42 -5.70 7.16
N GLY A 220 -3.63 -4.54 7.80
CA GLY A 220 -4.28 -3.38 7.14
C GLY A 220 -3.60 -2.95 5.83
N THR A 221 -2.27 -3.02 5.74
CA THR A 221 -1.51 -2.75 4.52
C THR A 221 -1.83 -3.73 3.40
N ALA A 222 -1.94 -5.03 3.72
CA ALA A 222 -2.27 -6.06 2.74
C ALA A 222 -3.71 -5.90 2.23
N LEU A 223 -4.65 -5.57 3.12
CA LEU A 223 -6.03 -5.27 2.75
C LEU A 223 -6.13 -4.03 1.84
N ASP A 224 -5.40 -2.97 2.15
CA ASP A 224 -5.35 -1.77 1.30
C ASP A 224 -4.73 -2.07 -0.08
N THR A 225 -3.65 -2.86 -0.09
CA THR A 225 -2.99 -3.28 -1.34
C THR A 225 -3.96 -4.09 -2.22
N ALA A 226 -4.63 -5.10 -1.66
CA ALA A 226 -5.64 -5.89 -2.36
C ALA A 226 -6.75 -4.99 -2.91
N ARG A 227 -7.33 -4.12 -2.07
CA ARG A 227 -8.40 -3.20 -2.47
C ARG A 227 -7.99 -2.33 -3.66
N ARG A 228 -6.77 -1.80 -3.67
CA ARG A 228 -6.24 -0.98 -4.78
C ARG A 228 -6.08 -1.80 -6.06
N MET A 229 -5.57 -3.02 -5.97
CA MET A 229 -5.43 -3.92 -7.12
C MET A 229 -6.80 -4.37 -7.68
N GLU A 230 -7.74 -4.71 -6.81
CA GLU A 230 -9.11 -5.12 -7.16
C GLU A 230 -9.92 -4.00 -7.83
N ALA A 231 -9.51 -2.74 -7.68
CA ALA A 231 -10.14 -1.62 -8.40
C ALA A 231 -9.86 -1.65 -9.91
N VAL A 232 -8.79 -2.32 -10.35
CA VAL A 232 -8.38 -2.41 -11.77
C VAL A 232 -8.30 -3.85 -12.29
N GLY A 233 -8.36 -4.84 -11.40
CA GLY A 233 -8.17 -6.25 -11.70
C GLY A 233 -9.14 -7.17 -10.96
N PRO A 234 -8.93 -8.50 -11.03
CA PRO A 234 -9.75 -9.47 -10.34
C PRO A 234 -9.50 -9.47 -8.83
N LYS A 235 -10.35 -10.22 -8.10
CA LYS A 235 -10.21 -10.46 -6.65
C LYS A 235 -8.82 -11.04 -6.32
N VAL A 236 -8.18 -10.53 -5.26
CA VAL A 236 -6.81 -10.89 -4.87
C VAL A 236 -6.81 -11.68 -3.56
N PRO A 237 -6.46 -12.97 -3.57
CA PRO A 237 -6.25 -13.74 -2.35
C PRO A 237 -5.12 -13.18 -1.49
N ILE A 238 -5.28 -13.23 -0.17
CA ILE A 238 -4.26 -12.79 0.79
C ILE A 238 -3.92 -13.96 1.73
N HIS A 239 -2.63 -14.24 1.85
CA HIS A 239 -2.07 -15.23 2.75
C HIS A 239 -1.27 -14.53 3.84
N SER A 240 -1.42 -14.97 5.09
CA SER A 240 -0.82 -14.31 6.25
C SER A 240 0.03 -15.28 7.06
N LEU A 241 1.30 -14.92 7.22
CA LEU A 241 2.27 -15.69 8.02
C LEU A 241 2.60 -14.93 9.31
N ARG A 242 2.69 -15.68 10.41
CA ARG A 242 3.07 -15.18 11.72
C ARG A 242 4.27 -15.97 12.22
N LEU A 243 5.47 -15.42 12.09
CA LEU A 243 6.72 -16.14 12.38
C LEU A 243 7.69 -15.28 13.18
N ALA A 244 8.34 -15.88 14.17
CA ALA A 244 9.41 -15.22 14.92
C ALA A 244 10.56 -14.80 13.98
N GLY A 245 11.14 -13.62 14.21
CA GLY A 245 12.20 -13.04 13.38
C GLY A 245 11.69 -12.16 12.22
N LEU A 246 10.39 -12.17 11.92
CA LEU A 246 9.78 -11.26 10.95
C LEU A 246 9.30 -9.97 11.61
N HIS A 247 9.49 -8.85 10.90
CA HIS A 247 8.97 -7.54 11.33
C HIS A 247 7.66 -7.24 10.61
N SER A 248 7.77 -6.82 9.35
CA SER A 248 6.66 -6.52 8.45
C SER A 248 7.16 -6.66 7.02
N ASP A 249 6.74 -7.74 6.38
CA ASP A 249 7.06 -8.05 5.01
C ASP A 249 5.77 -8.20 4.20
N GLN A 250 5.83 -7.84 2.93
CA GLN A 250 4.74 -8.07 1.99
C GLN A 250 5.32 -8.39 0.61
N GLU A 251 4.76 -9.40 -0.03
CA GLU A 251 5.04 -9.79 -1.41
C GLU A 251 3.74 -9.86 -2.20
N VAL A 252 3.75 -9.32 -3.40
CA VAL A 252 2.68 -9.45 -4.39
C VAL A 252 3.22 -10.27 -5.55
N ILE A 253 2.54 -11.37 -5.85
CA ILE A 253 2.95 -12.36 -6.84
C ILE A 253 1.94 -12.33 -7.97
N PHE A 254 2.41 -12.21 -9.21
CA PHE A 254 1.60 -12.23 -10.42
C PHE A 254 1.99 -13.42 -11.29
N GLY A 255 0.99 -14.08 -11.89
CA GLY A 255 1.17 -15.24 -12.75
C GLY A 255 0.70 -15.00 -14.18
N GLY A 256 1.61 -15.21 -15.13
CA GLY A 256 1.34 -15.14 -16.58
C GLY A 256 1.85 -16.38 -17.33
N PRO A 257 1.47 -16.57 -18.60
CA PRO A 257 1.96 -17.69 -19.41
C PRO A 257 3.50 -17.66 -19.55
N GLY A 258 4.18 -18.56 -18.85
CA GLY A 258 5.64 -18.69 -18.90
C GLY A 258 6.42 -17.69 -18.04
N GLU A 259 5.74 -16.90 -17.20
CA GLU A 259 6.38 -15.89 -16.37
C GLU A 259 5.72 -15.74 -14.98
N ILE A 260 6.53 -15.30 -14.02
CA ILE A 260 6.09 -14.91 -12.69
C ILE A 260 6.77 -13.58 -12.36
N LEU A 261 5.97 -12.58 -12.00
CA LEU A 261 6.47 -11.32 -11.46
C LEU A 261 6.25 -11.30 -9.94
N ARG A 262 7.28 -10.93 -9.18
CA ARG A 262 7.20 -10.74 -7.73
C ARG A 262 7.63 -9.33 -7.37
N ILE A 263 6.81 -8.65 -6.58
CA ILE A 263 7.12 -7.33 -6.02
C ILE A 263 7.14 -7.49 -4.51
N SER A 264 8.32 -7.33 -3.90
CA SER A 264 8.51 -7.59 -2.48
C SER A 264 9.04 -6.38 -1.72
N HIS A 265 8.54 -6.21 -0.50
CA HIS A 265 8.98 -5.20 0.45
C HIS A 265 9.27 -5.86 1.80
N ARG A 266 10.40 -5.50 2.40
CA ARG A 266 10.87 -6.02 3.68
C ARG A 266 11.31 -4.86 4.56
N VAL A 267 10.77 -4.78 5.78
CA VAL A 267 11.23 -3.82 6.79
C VAL A 267 12.40 -4.42 7.55
N SER A 268 13.58 -3.81 7.41
CA SER A 268 14.75 -4.12 8.24
C SER A 268 14.79 -3.29 9.51
N SER A 269 14.26 -2.06 9.47
CA SER A 269 14.35 -1.12 10.58
C SER A 269 13.32 0.03 10.47
N PRO A 270 12.97 0.72 11.56
CA PRO A 270 11.96 1.80 11.56
C PRO A 270 12.33 3.02 10.70
N GLU A 271 13.61 3.24 10.40
CA GLU A 271 14.11 4.37 9.58
C GLU A 271 13.50 4.41 8.18
N CYS A 272 12.93 3.29 7.70
CA CYS A 272 12.16 3.28 6.44
C CYS A 272 10.94 4.21 6.43
N PHE A 273 10.45 4.65 7.59
CA PHE A 273 9.31 5.56 7.73
C PHE A 273 9.69 7.04 7.70
N GLU A 274 10.97 7.37 7.94
CA GLU A 274 11.43 8.76 8.10
C GLU A 274 11.08 9.64 6.90
N ALA A 275 11.47 9.18 5.71
CA ALA A 275 11.30 9.97 4.50
C ALA A 275 9.82 10.26 4.19
N GLY A 276 8.93 9.28 4.33
CA GLY A 276 7.50 9.47 4.11
C GLY A 276 6.86 10.37 5.17
N LEU A 277 7.30 10.27 6.43
CA LEU A 277 6.83 11.11 7.53
C LEU A 277 7.22 12.57 7.31
N LEU A 278 8.50 12.85 7.04
CA LEU A 278 8.98 14.21 6.79
C LEU A 278 8.32 14.83 5.55
N CYS A 279 8.14 14.06 4.46
CA CYS A 279 7.41 14.54 3.28
C CYS A 279 5.96 14.88 3.61
N SER A 280 5.30 14.09 4.46
CA SER A 280 3.91 14.34 4.87
C SER A 280 3.75 15.62 5.68
N LEU A 281 4.69 15.89 6.60
CA LEU A 281 4.70 17.12 7.39
C LEU A 281 4.87 18.36 6.48
N ARG A 282 5.84 18.30 5.55
CA ARG A 282 6.12 19.38 4.60
C ARG A 282 4.93 19.63 3.65
N TYR A 283 4.32 18.57 3.12
CA TYR A 283 3.14 18.68 2.27
C TYR A 283 1.97 19.36 2.98
N ALA A 284 1.71 18.99 4.24
CA ALA A 284 0.55 19.49 4.98
C ALA A 284 0.51 21.02 5.05
N VAL A 285 1.67 21.69 5.16
CA VAL A 285 1.80 23.17 5.26
C VAL A 285 1.11 23.89 4.11
N GLY A 286 1.33 23.43 2.88
CA GLY A 286 0.81 24.05 1.65
C GLY A 286 -0.46 23.42 1.09
N ALA A 287 -0.98 22.37 1.71
CA ALA A 287 -2.15 21.63 1.23
C ALA A 287 -3.48 22.33 1.59
N LEU A 288 -4.55 21.93 0.89
CA LEU A 288 -5.94 22.31 1.21
C LEU A 288 -6.81 21.05 1.27
N GLY A 289 -7.49 20.86 2.40
CA GLY A 289 -8.23 19.63 2.71
C GLY A 289 -7.36 18.53 3.31
N VAL A 290 -7.97 17.41 3.65
CA VAL A 290 -7.30 16.22 4.22
C VAL A 290 -7.31 15.09 3.22
N GLY A 291 -6.12 14.68 2.79
CA GLY A 291 -5.92 13.51 1.92
C GLY A 291 -5.67 12.22 2.70
N SER A 292 -5.59 11.10 1.99
CA SER A 292 -5.25 9.78 2.55
C SER A 292 -4.12 9.13 1.77
N GLY A 293 -3.20 8.49 2.48
CA GLY A 293 -2.01 7.86 1.94
C GLY A 293 -0.86 8.83 1.66
N LEU A 294 0.23 8.28 1.09
CA LEU A 294 1.45 9.04 0.79
C LEU A 294 1.45 9.69 -0.60
N ASP A 295 0.52 9.34 -1.49
CA ASP A 295 0.53 9.75 -2.90
C ASP A 295 0.72 11.26 -3.06
N LEU A 296 -0.08 12.06 -2.35
CA LEU A 296 -0.05 13.52 -2.44
C LEU A 296 1.29 14.13 -1.97
N ALA A 297 1.85 13.62 -0.86
CA ALA A 297 3.12 14.10 -0.31
C ALA A 297 4.33 13.71 -1.19
N MET A 298 4.26 12.54 -1.81
CA MET A 298 5.32 12.06 -2.70
C MET A 298 5.30 12.78 -4.05
N GLU A 299 4.11 13.06 -4.58
CA GLU A 299 3.94 13.83 -5.81
C GLU A 299 4.36 15.28 -5.62
N SER A 300 4.01 15.92 -4.49
CA SER A 300 4.41 17.31 -4.21
C SER A 300 5.92 17.48 -3.99
N SER A 301 6.60 16.47 -3.46
CA SER A 301 8.04 16.52 -3.19
C SER A 301 8.91 16.24 -4.43
N GLY A 302 8.30 16.01 -5.60
CA GLY A 302 9.02 15.63 -6.82
C GLY A 302 9.67 14.24 -6.75
N ARG A 303 9.38 13.46 -5.69
CA ARG A 303 9.90 12.10 -5.48
C ARG A 303 9.04 11.03 -6.14
N ALA A 304 7.86 11.39 -6.66
CA ALA A 304 7.09 10.48 -7.47
C ALA A 304 7.75 10.28 -8.84
N PRO A 305 7.90 9.03 -9.32
CA PRO A 305 8.21 8.81 -10.73
C PRO A 305 7.09 9.49 -11.52
N GLY A 306 7.48 10.50 -12.30
CA GLY A 306 6.53 11.43 -12.90
C GLY A 306 5.46 10.69 -13.70
N SER A 307 4.29 11.30 -13.80
CA SER A 307 3.32 11.10 -14.90
C SER A 307 3.90 11.44 -16.29
N GLY A 308 5.23 11.44 -16.42
CA GLY A 308 6.05 11.72 -17.59
C GLY A 308 6.44 10.46 -18.35
N LEU A 309 5.50 9.56 -18.62
CA LEU A 309 5.48 8.89 -19.92
C LEU A 309 4.95 9.87 -20.97
N ALA A 310 5.55 11.06 -21.03
CA ALA A 310 5.44 11.94 -22.17
C ALA A 310 6.43 11.37 -23.20
N SER A 311 5.88 10.72 -24.23
CA SER A 311 6.49 10.50 -25.54
C SER A 311 8.01 10.71 -25.58
N HIS A 312 8.78 9.66 -25.30
CA HIS A 312 10.06 9.56 -25.98
C HIS A 312 9.74 9.47 -27.47
N ASP A 313 10.02 10.59 -28.13
CA ASP A 313 10.13 10.73 -29.57
C ASP A 313 11.02 9.59 -30.07
N LEU A 314 10.41 8.55 -30.63
CA LEU A 314 11.13 7.60 -31.46
C LEU A 314 11.54 8.38 -32.70
N GLY A 315 12.73 8.98 -32.64
CA GLY A 315 13.40 9.58 -33.79
C GLY A 315 13.41 8.61 -34.97
N PRO A 316 13.47 9.13 -36.21
CA PRO A 316 13.15 8.36 -37.39
C PRO A 316 14.15 7.21 -37.57
N ASN A 317 13.61 6.06 -37.98
CA ASN A 317 14.26 4.91 -38.60
C ASN A 317 15.76 5.07 -38.86
N ILE A 318 16.55 4.20 -38.23
CA ILE A 318 17.84 3.80 -38.78
C ILE A 318 17.63 2.45 -39.48
N SER A 319 17.93 2.49 -40.77
CA SER A 319 17.88 1.46 -41.82
C SER A 319 18.35 0.06 -41.43
#